data_AF-A0A396N7F7-F1
#
_entry.id   AF-A0A396N7F7-F1
#
_cell.length_a   1.000
_cell.length_b   1.000
_cell.length_c   1.000
_cell.angle_alpha   90.00
_cell.angle_beta   90.00
_cell.angle_gamma   90.00
#
_symmetry.space_group_name_H-M   'P 1'
#
loop_
_entity.id
_entity.type
_entity.pdbx_description
1 polymer ?
#
loop_
_entity_poly.entity_id
_entity_poly.type
_entity_poly.pdbx_seq_one_letter_code
_entity_poly.pdbx_strand_id
1 'polypeptide(L)'
;MGFIKRKHRPEYAAVQREWAMWGKQMEKTLPGYGEQNETLHWMVRILTGVRVLYCLFYLIMTFVYGMEKTNAVMTLLGPFIFYGWYMLMLRESPVLTVLMLIGRGASIVGGGVSLLQMSWWLPFPLVFMLVMAAAIEFIEAVFCIYMLFNPLARHTIRLNRAFARGMRVQVPDEGLE
;
A
#
# COMPACT_ATOMS: atom_id res chain seq x y z
N MET A 1 27.10 -28.28 19.16
CA MET A 1 26.02 -27.36 18.73
C MET A 1 26.59 -25.95 18.61
N GLY A 2 27.10 -25.58 17.42
CA GLY A 2 27.69 -24.27 17.19
C GLY A 2 26.62 -23.27 16.73
N PHE A 3 26.30 -22.29 17.56
CA PHE A 3 25.48 -21.14 17.18
C PHE A 3 26.21 -20.32 16.13
N ILE A 4 25.73 -20.39 14.88
CA ILE A 4 26.16 -19.48 13.81
C ILE A 4 25.59 -18.09 14.16
N LYS A 5 26.38 -17.28 14.88
CA LYS A 5 26.14 -15.84 15.02
C LYS A 5 26.17 -15.23 13.62
N ARG A 6 24.99 -14.95 13.04
CA ARG A 6 24.88 -14.13 11.82
C ARG A 6 25.51 -12.77 12.14
N LYS A 7 26.67 -12.51 11.56
CA LYS A 7 27.37 -11.22 11.56
C LYS A 7 26.37 -10.12 11.17
N HIS A 8 25.88 -9.38 12.14
CA HIS A 8 24.99 -8.23 11.92
C HIS A 8 25.83 -7.21 11.15
N ARG A 9 25.54 -7.05 9.86
CA ARG A 9 26.38 -6.29 8.93
C ARG A 9 26.40 -4.81 9.39
N PRO A 10 27.56 -4.23 9.74
CA PRO A 10 27.66 -2.85 10.24
C PRO A 10 27.16 -1.80 9.23
N GLU A 11 27.09 -2.16 7.94
CA GLU A 11 26.46 -1.35 6.88
C GLU A 11 25.01 -0.98 7.20
N TYR A 12 24.20 -1.89 7.78
CA TYR A 12 22.80 -1.57 8.09
C TYR A 12 22.68 -0.50 9.18
N ALA A 13 23.56 -0.53 10.18
CA ALA A 13 23.54 0.43 11.28
C ALA A 13 24.07 1.81 10.85
N ALA A 14 25.06 1.85 9.93
CA ALA A 14 25.55 3.09 9.34
C ALA A 14 24.48 3.75 8.45
N VAL A 15 23.85 2.95 7.58
CA VAL A 15 22.71 3.38 6.77
C VAL A 15 21.58 3.87 7.68
N GLN A 16 21.23 3.15 8.73
CA GLN A 16 20.16 3.58 9.64
C GLN A 16 20.47 4.92 10.35
N ARG A 17 21.74 5.21 10.64
CA ARG A 17 22.17 6.50 11.22
C ARG A 17 22.15 7.63 10.19
N GLU A 18 22.60 7.38 8.97
CA GLU A 18 22.45 8.34 7.86
C GLU A 18 20.97 8.66 7.65
N TRP A 19 20.12 7.64 7.63
CA TRP A 19 18.67 7.81 7.47
C TRP A 19 18.05 8.60 8.62
N ALA A 20 18.53 8.41 9.85
CA ALA A 20 18.10 9.20 11.00
C ALA A 20 18.60 10.66 10.97
N MET A 21 19.85 10.89 10.52
CA MET A 21 20.42 12.22 10.36
C MET A 21 19.70 13.01 9.26
N TRP A 22 19.48 12.38 8.11
CA TRP A 22 18.73 12.95 6.99
C TRP A 22 17.25 13.14 7.33
N GLY A 23 16.64 12.24 8.10
CA GLY A 23 15.28 12.42 8.64
C GLY A 23 15.17 13.66 9.53
N LYS A 24 16.13 13.86 10.44
CA LYS A 24 16.23 15.08 11.27
C LYS A 24 16.47 16.34 10.43
N GLN A 25 17.24 16.24 9.35
CA GLN A 25 17.53 17.36 8.46
C GLN A 25 16.29 17.74 7.62
N MET A 26 15.51 16.75 7.19
CA MET A 26 14.23 16.94 6.51
C MET A 26 13.18 17.54 7.45
N GLU A 27 13.10 17.09 8.70
CA GLU A 27 12.17 17.64 9.70
C GLU A 27 12.50 19.08 10.09
N LYS A 28 13.79 19.44 10.11
CA LYS A 28 14.23 20.85 10.23
C LYS A 28 13.85 21.70 9.02
N THR A 29 13.81 21.11 7.83
CA THR A 29 13.50 21.82 6.58
C THR A 29 11.98 21.93 6.35
N LEU A 30 11.21 20.91 6.77
CA LEU A 30 9.75 20.89 6.76
C LEU A 30 9.23 20.24 8.06
N PRO A 31 8.74 21.04 9.04
CA PRO A 31 8.10 20.50 10.23
C PRO A 31 6.83 19.73 9.85
N GLY A 32 6.64 18.53 10.40
CA GLY A 32 5.48 17.66 10.14
C GLY A 32 5.65 16.60 9.03
N TYR A 33 6.79 16.57 8.32
CA TYR A 33 7.05 15.55 7.30
C TYR A 33 7.06 14.12 7.84
N GLY A 34 7.75 13.90 8.98
CA GLY A 34 7.89 12.58 9.60
C GLY A 34 6.55 12.00 10.03
N GLU A 35 5.77 12.79 10.77
CA GLU A 35 4.42 12.45 11.24
C GLU A 35 3.48 12.13 10.07
N GLN A 36 3.54 12.90 8.99
CA GLN A 36 2.70 12.67 7.83
C GLN A 36 3.10 11.42 7.03
N ASN A 37 4.40 11.14 6.91
CA ASN A 37 4.88 9.93 6.25
C ASN A 37 4.52 8.68 7.05
N GLU A 38 4.66 8.73 8.39
CA GLU A 38 4.24 7.66 9.28
C GLU A 38 2.74 7.42 9.20
N THR A 39 1.94 8.49 9.24
CA THR A 39 0.48 8.42 9.07
C THR A 39 0.10 7.74 7.75
N LEU A 40 0.79 8.08 6.67
CA LEU A 40 0.50 7.53 5.34
C LEU A 40 0.83 6.04 5.25
N HIS A 41 1.98 5.63 5.81
CA HIS A 41 2.33 4.21 5.94
C HIS A 41 1.37 3.45 6.86
N TRP A 42 0.89 4.08 7.93
CA TRP A 42 -0.08 3.51 8.85
C TRP A 42 -1.43 3.27 8.18
N MET A 43 -1.93 4.26 7.41
CA MET A 43 -3.13 4.11 6.58
C MET A 43 -3.00 2.94 5.60
N VAL A 44 -1.87 2.82 4.89
CA VAL A 44 -1.63 1.70 3.95
C VAL A 44 -1.65 0.34 4.66
N ARG A 45 -1.07 0.25 5.87
CA ARG A 45 -1.11 -0.99 6.66
C ARG A 45 -2.53 -1.38 7.04
N ILE A 46 -3.36 -0.43 7.44
CA ILE A 46 -4.77 -0.69 7.77
C ILE A 46 -5.54 -1.15 6.53
N LEU A 47 -5.44 -0.42 5.42
CA LEU A 47 -6.14 -0.79 4.19
C LEU A 47 -5.72 -2.19 3.70
N THR A 48 -4.43 -2.50 3.78
CA THR A 48 -3.92 -3.84 3.45
C THR A 48 -4.44 -4.89 4.42
N GLY A 49 -4.49 -4.59 5.73
CA GLY A 49 -5.03 -5.48 6.76
C GLY A 49 -6.52 -5.79 6.55
N VAL A 50 -7.33 -4.79 6.24
CA VAL A 50 -8.76 -4.98 5.89
C VAL A 50 -8.90 -5.88 4.67
N ARG A 51 -8.04 -5.72 3.67
CA ARG A 51 -8.04 -6.56 2.46
C ARG A 51 -7.65 -8.02 2.75
N VAL A 52 -6.74 -8.25 3.69
CA VAL A 52 -6.40 -9.60 4.16
C VAL A 52 -7.58 -10.24 4.89
N LEU A 53 -8.27 -9.49 5.76
CA LEU A 53 -9.49 -9.98 6.42
C LEU A 53 -10.58 -10.33 5.42
N TYR A 54 -10.77 -9.48 4.40
CA TYR A 54 -11.68 -9.76 3.30
C TYR A 54 -11.30 -11.04 2.54
N CYS A 55 -10.01 -11.27 2.26
CA CYS A 55 -9.55 -12.51 1.63
C CYS A 55 -9.83 -13.75 2.49
N LEU A 56 -9.62 -13.67 3.81
CA LEU A 56 -9.95 -14.77 4.71
C LEU A 56 -11.45 -15.07 4.70
N PHE A 57 -12.28 -14.04 4.72
CA PHE A 57 -13.73 -14.19 4.59
C PHE A 57 -14.12 -14.81 3.23
N TYR A 58 -13.52 -14.33 2.13
CA TYR A 58 -13.72 -14.89 0.79
C TYR A 58 -13.34 -16.36 0.70
N LEU A 59 -12.25 -16.78 1.35
CA LEU A 59 -11.85 -18.18 1.42
C LEU A 59 -12.90 -19.04 2.13
N ILE A 60 -13.33 -18.63 3.32
CA ILE A 60 -14.37 -19.35 4.09
C ILE A 60 -15.62 -19.54 3.23
N MET A 61 -16.05 -18.46 2.59
CA MET A 61 -17.21 -18.46 1.70
C MET A 61 -17.03 -19.34 0.46
N THR A 62 -15.82 -19.40 -0.10
CA THR A 62 -15.49 -20.31 -1.21
C THR A 62 -15.65 -21.77 -0.79
N PHE A 63 -15.25 -22.12 0.44
CA PHE A 63 -15.44 -23.47 0.98
C PHE A 63 -16.91 -23.80 1.28
N VAL A 64 -17.66 -22.85 1.85
CA VAL A 64 -19.07 -23.06 2.23
C VAL A 64 -19.98 -23.16 0.99
N TYR A 65 -19.77 -22.31 -0.01
CA TYR A 65 -20.62 -22.23 -1.19
C TYR A 65 -20.06 -23.00 -2.40
N GLY A 66 -18.92 -23.69 -2.25
CA GLY A 66 -18.31 -24.48 -3.32
C GLY A 66 -17.88 -23.67 -4.54
N MET A 67 -17.51 -22.39 -4.35
CA MET A 67 -17.12 -21.51 -5.46
C MET A 67 -15.79 -21.96 -6.10
N GLU A 68 -15.54 -21.52 -7.33
CA GLU A 68 -14.31 -21.86 -8.05
C GLU A 68 -13.05 -21.42 -7.30
N LYS A 69 -12.14 -22.38 -7.07
CA LYS A 69 -10.91 -22.16 -6.30
C LYS A 69 -9.93 -21.21 -6.99
N THR A 70 -10.01 -21.07 -8.31
CA THR A 70 -9.18 -20.14 -9.09
C THR A 70 -9.43 -18.69 -8.66
N ASN A 71 -10.70 -18.32 -8.43
CA ASN A 71 -11.08 -16.96 -8.01
C ASN A 71 -10.60 -16.67 -6.58
N ALA A 72 -10.58 -17.67 -5.72
CA ALA A 72 -10.02 -17.56 -4.38
C ALA A 72 -8.50 -17.34 -4.39
N VAL A 73 -7.76 -18.02 -5.26
CA VAL A 73 -6.30 -17.82 -5.41
C VAL A 73 -6.00 -16.42 -5.95
N MET A 74 -6.76 -15.95 -6.95
CA MET A 74 -6.60 -14.59 -7.48
C MET A 74 -6.91 -13.52 -6.42
N THR A 75 -7.92 -13.76 -5.60
CA THR A 75 -8.28 -12.87 -4.48
C THR A 75 -7.15 -12.78 -3.45
N LEU A 76 -6.47 -13.90 -3.14
CA LEU A 76 -5.33 -13.92 -2.23
C LEU A 76 -4.10 -13.16 -2.73
N LEU A 77 -3.87 -13.10 -4.04
CA LEU A 77 -2.80 -12.29 -4.63
C LEU A 77 -3.12 -10.79 -4.58
N GLY A 78 -4.40 -10.45 -4.51
CA GLY A 78 -4.91 -9.08 -4.44
C GLY A 78 -4.26 -8.20 -3.37
N PRO A 79 -4.20 -8.60 -2.09
CA PRO A 79 -3.52 -7.85 -1.02
C PRO A 79 -2.04 -7.60 -1.27
N PHE A 80 -1.31 -8.57 -1.83
CA PHE A 80 0.13 -8.43 -2.08
C PHE A 80 0.42 -7.47 -3.22
N ILE A 81 -0.31 -7.60 -4.33
CA ILE A 81 -0.22 -6.69 -5.47
C ILE A 81 -0.61 -5.28 -5.02
N PHE A 82 -1.64 -5.17 -4.21
CA PHE A 82 -2.14 -3.92 -3.66
C PHE A 82 -1.11 -3.23 -2.77
N TYR A 83 -0.55 -3.94 -1.79
CA TYR A 83 0.51 -3.40 -0.92
C TYR A 83 1.74 -2.96 -1.72
N GLY A 84 2.16 -3.75 -2.71
CA GLY A 84 3.24 -3.40 -3.62
C GLY A 84 2.93 -2.13 -4.40
N TRP A 85 1.70 -1.99 -4.91
CA TRP A 85 1.24 -0.78 -5.59
C TRP A 85 1.29 0.45 -4.68
N TYR A 86 0.85 0.38 -3.43
CA TYR A 86 0.99 1.52 -2.51
C TYR A 86 2.43 1.86 -2.21
N MET A 87 3.29 0.86 -1.98
CA MET A 87 4.71 1.12 -1.75
C MET A 87 5.36 1.80 -2.96
N LEU A 88 4.94 1.45 -4.18
CA LEU A 88 5.34 2.17 -5.39
C LEU A 88 4.72 3.57 -5.47
N MET A 89 3.46 3.74 -5.13
CA MET A 89 2.75 5.03 -5.16
C MET A 89 3.38 6.05 -4.19
N LEU A 90 3.78 5.59 -3.00
CA LEU A 90 4.52 6.37 -2.01
C LEU A 90 5.91 6.79 -2.48
N ARG A 91 6.47 6.05 -3.45
CA ARG A 91 7.85 6.21 -3.93
C ARG A 91 7.97 6.90 -5.29
N GLU A 92 7.07 6.62 -6.23
CA GLU A 92 7.38 6.72 -7.66
C GLU A 92 6.58 7.74 -8.46
N SER A 93 5.35 8.19 -8.13
CA SER A 93 4.73 9.40 -8.75
C SER A 93 3.25 9.65 -8.37
N PRO A 94 2.73 10.88 -8.61
CA PRO A 94 1.29 11.14 -8.73
C PRO A 94 0.60 10.43 -9.91
N VAL A 95 1.35 10.02 -10.95
CA VAL A 95 0.80 9.36 -12.14
C VAL A 95 0.29 7.95 -11.79
N LEU A 96 1.04 7.20 -10.98
CA LEU A 96 0.59 5.92 -10.43
C LEU A 96 -0.69 6.11 -9.60
N THR A 97 -0.78 7.20 -8.83
CA THR A 97 -2.00 7.53 -8.08
C THR A 97 -3.22 7.71 -8.96
N VAL A 98 -3.06 8.43 -10.08
CA VAL A 98 -4.13 8.63 -11.06
C VAL A 98 -4.51 7.32 -11.75
N LEU A 99 -3.53 6.51 -12.18
CA LEU A 99 -3.79 5.21 -12.79
C LEU A 99 -4.56 4.28 -11.85
N MET A 100 -4.19 4.28 -10.56
CA MET A 100 -4.92 3.54 -9.54
C MET A 100 -6.35 4.01 -9.44
N LEU A 101 -6.54 5.34 -9.35
CA LEU A 101 -7.85 5.94 -9.20
C LEU A 101 -8.77 5.62 -10.39
N ILE A 102 -8.24 5.65 -11.62
CA ILE A 102 -8.99 5.25 -12.83
C ILE A 102 -9.36 3.76 -12.75
N GLY A 103 -8.41 2.90 -12.40
CA GLY A 103 -8.66 1.46 -12.24
C GLY A 103 -9.73 1.18 -11.19
N ARG A 104 -9.71 1.89 -10.05
CA ARG A 104 -10.74 1.77 -9.00
C ARG A 104 -12.07 2.33 -9.46
N GLY A 105 -12.09 3.46 -10.15
CA GLY A 105 -13.31 4.03 -10.73
C GLY A 105 -14.00 3.05 -11.69
N ALA A 106 -13.23 2.41 -12.57
CA ALA A 106 -13.74 1.39 -13.48
C ALA A 106 -14.28 0.16 -12.73
N SER A 107 -13.56 -0.30 -11.71
CA SER A 107 -13.95 -1.45 -10.88
C SER A 107 -15.22 -1.18 -10.05
N ILE A 108 -15.36 0.02 -9.47
CA ILE A 108 -16.56 0.42 -8.72
C ILE A 108 -17.78 0.46 -9.64
N VAL A 109 -17.66 1.02 -10.84
CA VAL A 109 -18.77 1.08 -11.79
C VAL A 109 -19.13 -0.33 -12.29
N GLY A 110 -18.15 -1.12 -12.73
CA GLY A 110 -18.39 -2.48 -13.23
C GLY A 110 -18.89 -3.45 -12.16
N GLY A 111 -18.27 -3.44 -10.99
CA GLY A 111 -18.64 -4.23 -9.82
C GLY A 111 -19.99 -3.80 -9.24
N GLY A 112 -20.27 -2.48 -9.22
CA GLY A 112 -21.55 -1.93 -8.77
C GLY A 112 -22.73 -2.33 -9.66
N VAL A 113 -22.56 -2.32 -10.99
CA VAL A 113 -23.58 -2.81 -11.92
C VAL A 113 -23.85 -4.29 -11.71
N SER A 114 -22.79 -5.11 -11.57
CA SER A 114 -22.90 -6.55 -11.31
C SER A 114 -23.62 -6.83 -9.98
N LEU A 115 -23.30 -6.06 -8.95
CA LEU A 115 -23.97 -6.09 -7.64
C LEU A 115 -25.47 -5.84 -7.78
N LEU A 116 -25.87 -4.76 -8.46
CA LEU A 116 -27.27 -4.41 -8.62
C LEU A 116 -28.05 -5.50 -9.38
N GLN A 117 -27.45 -6.07 -10.42
CA GLN A 117 -28.07 -7.13 -11.23
C GLN A 117 -28.22 -8.46 -10.47
N MET A 118 -27.25 -8.82 -9.63
CA MET A 118 -27.23 -10.12 -8.95
C MET A 118 -27.77 -10.09 -7.52
N SER A 119 -27.90 -8.90 -6.91
CA SER A 119 -28.30 -8.71 -5.51
C SER A 119 -29.63 -9.37 -5.16
N TRP A 120 -30.56 -9.47 -6.11
CA TRP A 120 -31.88 -10.06 -5.90
C TRP A 120 -31.86 -11.60 -5.79
N TRP A 121 -30.83 -12.26 -6.33
CA TRP A 121 -30.77 -13.73 -6.41
C TRP A 121 -29.69 -14.35 -5.51
N LEU A 122 -28.72 -13.56 -5.06
CA LEU A 122 -27.61 -14.05 -4.23
C LEU A 122 -28.02 -14.24 -2.76
N PRO A 123 -27.54 -15.30 -2.09
CA PRO A 123 -27.71 -15.45 -0.65
C PRO A 123 -27.02 -14.30 0.11
N PHE A 124 -27.63 -13.90 1.24
CA PHE A 124 -27.21 -12.73 2.02
C PHE A 124 -25.69 -12.64 2.29
N PRO A 125 -24.98 -13.72 2.65
CA PRO A 125 -23.53 -13.66 2.87
C PRO A 125 -22.70 -13.32 1.61
N LEU A 126 -23.18 -13.68 0.42
CA LEU A 126 -22.53 -13.31 -0.85
C LEU A 126 -22.82 -11.85 -1.24
N VAL A 127 -24.04 -11.37 -0.98
CA VAL A 127 -24.36 -9.94 -1.14
C VAL A 127 -23.47 -9.10 -0.22
N PHE A 128 -23.34 -9.50 1.05
CA PHE A 128 -22.44 -8.85 1.99
C PHE A 128 -20.99 -8.85 1.51
N MET A 129 -20.49 -9.98 0.99
CA MET A 129 -19.14 -10.06 0.42
C MET A 129 -18.92 -9.02 -0.68
N LEU A 130 -19.82 -8.95 -1.66
CA LEU A 130 -19.69 -8.03 -2.78
C LEU A 130 -19.81 -6.56 -2.33
N VAL A 131 -20.70 -6.26 -1.38
CA VAL A 131 -20.80 -4.92 -0.77
C VAL A 131 -19.51 -4.54 -0.05
N MET A 132 -18.91 -5.47 0.70
CA MET A 132 -17.61 -5.24 1.35
C MET A 132 -16.49 -5.00 0.33
N ALA A 133 -16.49 -5.73 -0.79
CA ALA A 133 -15.55 -5.49 -1.88
C ALA A 133 -15.70 -4.07 -2.45
N ALA A 134 -16.93 -3.65 -2.75
CA ALA A 134 -17.21 -2.30 -3.24
C ALA A 134 -16.83 -1.21 -2.23
N ALA A 135 -17.11 -1.43 -0.93
CA ALA A 135 -16.74 -0.50 0.13
C ALA A 135 -15.21 -0.36 0.26
N ILE A 136 -14.48 -1.47 0.18
CA ILE A 136 -13.02 -1.47 0.15
C ILE A 136 -12.53 -0.64 -1.03
N GLU A 137 -12.98 -0.93 -2.26
CA GLU A 137 -12.55 -0.19 -3.45
C GLU A 137 -12.88 1.31 -3.39
N PHE A 138 -14.03 1.66 -2.81
CA PHE A 138 -14.41 3.05 -2.60
C PHE A 138 -13.48 3.76 -1.61
N ILE A 139 -13.17 3.15 -0.46
CA ILE A 139 -12.23 3.71 0.53
C ILE A 139 -10.84 3.88 -0.11
N GLU A 140 -10.41 2.92 -0.93
CA GLU A 140 -9.15 2.98 -1.66
C GLU A 140 -9.11 4.14 -2.67
N ALA A 141 -10.23 4.38 -3.37
CA ALA A 141 -10.37 5.52 -4.27
C ALA A 141 -10.31 6.86 -3.51
N VAL A 142 -10.99 6.97 -2.37
CA VAL A 142 -10.93 8.15 -1.49
C VAL A 142 -9.49 8.39 -1.01
N PHE A 143 -8.77 7.33 -0.63
CA PHE A 143 -7.37 7.44 -0.24
C PHE A 143 -6.48 7.91 -1.42
N CYS A 144 -6.72 7.44 -2.65
CA CYS A 144 -6.01 7.92 -3.83
C CYS A 144 -6.27 9.42 -4.07
N ILE A 145 -7.51 9.87 -3.92
CA ILE A 145 -7.89 11.29 -4.01
C ILE A 145 -7.16 12.09 -2.92
N TYR A 146 -7.16 11.61 -1.67
CA TYR A 146 -6.44 12.25 -0.57
C TYR A 146 -4.96 12.45 -0.90
N MET A 147 -4.28 11.43 -1.43
CA MET A 147 -2.86 11.56 -1.80
C MET A 147 -2.61 12.50 -2.98
N LEU A 148 -3.59 12.68 -3.87
CA LEU A 148 -3.47 13.53 -5.05
C LEU A 148 -3.69 15.01 -4.72
N PHE A 149 -4.69 15.29 -3.89
CA PHE A 149 -5.14 16.66 -3.60
C PHE A 149 -4.57 17.23 -2.31
N ASN A 150 -4.16 16.41 -1.34
CA ASN A 150 -3.53 16.93 -0.13
C ASN A 150 -2.09 17.40 -0.46
N PRO A 151 -1.80 18.71 -0.36
CA PRO A 151 -0.50 19.25 -0.71
C PRO A 151 0.62 18.61 0.13
N LEU A 152 0.35 18.34 1.40
CA LEU A 152 1.34 17.73 2.30
C LEU A 152 1.66 16.28 1.89
N ALA A 153 0.66 15.48 1.53
CA ALA A 153 0.88 14.12 1.03
C ALA A 153 1.68 14.13 -0.29
N ARG A 154 1.36 15.06 -1.19
CA ARG A 154 2.07 15.22 -2.47
C ARG A 154 3.51 15.67 -2.26
N HIS A 155 3.76 16.57 -1.31
CA HIS A 155 5.12 16.98 -0.93
C HIS A 155 5.88 15.80 -0.31
N THR A 156 5.29 15.03 0.59
CA THR A 156 5.89 13.84 1.18
C THR A 156 6.28 12.80 0.13
N ILE A 157 5.43 12.54 -0.87
CA ILE A 157 5.73 11.63 -1.99
C ILE A 157 6.88 12.17 -2.86
N ARG A 158 6.92 13.49 -3.12
CA ARG A 158 8.05 14.11 -3.84
C ARG A 158 9.36 13.96 -3.08
N LEU A 159 9.33 14.11 -1.75
CA LEU A 159 10.49 13.93 -0.89
C LEU A 159 10.91 12.45 -0.83
N ASN A 160 9.99 11.51 -0.60
CA ASN A 160 10.26 10.05 -0.63
C ASN A 160 10.87 9.62 -1.98
N ARG A 161 10.43 10.22 -3.08
CA ARG A 161 10.98 10.00 -4.41
C ARG A 161 12.37 10.59 -4.59
N ALA A 162 12.59 11.83 -4.16
CA ALA A 162 13.90 12.47 -4.18
C ALA A 162 14.90 11.69 -3.32
N PHE A 163 14.45 11.20 -2.18
CA PHE A 163 15.17 10.33 -1.27
C PHE A 163 15.51 8.97 -1.90
N ALA A 164 14.56 8.34 -2.60
CA ALA A 164 14.79 7.10 -3.33
C ALA A 164 15.73 7.24 -4.54
N ARG A 165 15.85 8.44 -5.13
CA ARG A 165 16.69 8.73 -6.29
C ARG A 165 18.07 9.30 -5.91
N GLY A 166 18.14 10.12 -4.87
CA GLY A 166 19.36 10.82 -4.43
C GLY A 166 20.34 9.95 -3.64
N MET A 167 19.94 8.76 -3.17
CA MET A 167 20.81 7.83 -2.45
C MET A 167 21.16 6.53 -3.19
N ARG A 168 20.80 6.37 -4.48
CA ARG A 168 21.43 5.31 -5.30
C ARG A 168 22.81 5.71 -5.85
N VAL A 169 23.26 6.96 -5.67
CA VAL A 169 24.44 7.52 -6.36
C VAL A 169 25.46 8.22 -5.44
N GLN A 170 25.30 8.22 -4.11
CA GLN A 170 26.34 8.75 -3.22
C GLN A 170 26.65 7.78 -2.09
N VAL A 171 27.52 6.82 -2.38
CA VAL A 171 28.66 6.55 -1.50
C VAL A 171 29.84 7.22 -2.22
N PRO A 172 30.24 8.44 -1.85
CA PRO A 172 31.58 8.87 -2.15
C PRO A 172 32.49 7.98 -1.31
N ASP A 173 33.34 7.18 -1.97
CA ASP A 173 34.55 6.67 -1.34
C ASP A 173 35.44 7.90 -1.03
N GLU A 174 35.13 8.62 0.04
CA GLU A 174 35.97 9.69 0.56
C GLU A 174 36.86 9.13 1.66
N GLY A 175 38.11 8.84 1.27
CA GLY A 175 39.29 9.19 2.05
C GLY A 175 39.46 8.49 3.40
N LEU A 176 39.88 7.23 3.37
CA LEU A 176 40.80 6.76 4.41
C LEU A 176 42.20 7.29 4.03
N GLU A 177 42.56 8.42 4.63
CA GLU A 177 43.96 8.77 4.88
C GLU A 177 44.68 7.65 5.65
#